data_AF-A0A377PT07-F1
#
_entry.id   AF-A0A377PT07-F1
#
_cell.length_a   1.000
_cell.length_b   1.000
_cell.length_c   1.000
_cell.angle_alpha   90.00
_cell.angle_beta   90.00
_cell.angle_gamma   90.00
#
_symmetry.space_group_name_H-M   'P 1'
#
loop_
_entity.id
_entity.type
_entity.pdbx_description
1 polymer ?
#
loop_
_entity_poly.entity_id
_entity_poly.type
_entity_poly.pdbx_seq_one_letter_code
_entity_poly.pdbx_strand_id
1 'polypeptide(L)'
;MLVLCDIRELFLLNLSNCIVASNSGYIDCDVSNHKLQSLNNGADYDFSKLSYYFCAGLLLINYEAWIANDIESKCLDFLRHYKAQFPDQDALNAVINSNIVELPPEYGLLIYQCIDSLHDENMRHVIDNLKIAHFNGPSKPWRTTYAITQDLKLQKYPYSDEWWNMAMQTHGFLDEFVEMYNIQSQAITVNKVVLDSIADRMRQMDSRLAKLESKLNKPHKYIATKFKMWLQQQFSKH
;
A
#
# COMPACT_ATOMS: atom_id res chain seq x y z
N MET A 1 -11.09 -7.75 6.69
CA MET A 1 -9.89 -7.70 7.56
C MET A 1 -9.76 -9.01 8.30
N LEU A 2 -8.63 -9.27 8.95
CA LEU A 2 -8.45 -10.33 9.94
C LEU A 2 -7.99 -9.68 11.24
N VAL A 3 -8.71 -9.91 12.33
CA VAL A 3 -8.34 -9.42 13.67
C VAL A 3 -7.58 -10.52 14.38
N LEU A 4 -6.35 -10.22 14.79
CA LEU A 4 -5.38 -11.13 15.40
C LEU A 4 -5.16 -10.82 16.90
N CYS A 5 -5.82 -9.80 17.42
CA CYS A 5 -5.74 -9.37 18.81
C CYS A 5 -7.12 -9.29 19.48
N ASP A 6 -7.13 -8.99 20.76
CA ASP A 6 -8.35 -8.58 21.45
C ASP A 6 -8.70 -7.13 21.08
N ILE A 7 -9.83 -6.93 20.40
CA ILE A 7 -10.22 -5.59 19.94
C ILE A 7 -10.56 -4.65 21.11
N ARG A 8 -10.79 -5.18 22.32
CA ARG A 8 -11.00 -4.37 23.53
C ARG A 8 -9.83 -3.44 23.83
N GLU A 9 -8.62 -3.78 23.38
CA GLU A 9 -7.44 -2.93 23.47
C GLU A 9 -7.64 -1.54 22.82
N LEU A 10 -8.38 -1.46 21.70
CA LEU A 10 -8.69 -0.18 21.06
C LEU A 10 -9.60 0.68 21.93
N PHE A 11 -10.59 0.08 22.60
CA PHE A 11 -11.54 0.81 23.44
C PHE A 11 -10.93 1.33 24.75
N LEU A 12 -9.71 0.89 25.09
CA LEU A 12 -8.93 1.42 26.20
C LEU A 12 -8.11 2.67 25.83
N LEU A 13 -8.05 3.01 24.53
CA LEU A 13 -7.34 4.20 24.08
C LEU A 13 -8.07 5.47 24.50
N ASN A 14 -7.33 6.39 25.11
CA ASN A 14 -7.84 7.72 25.42
C ASN A 14 -7.72 8.62 24.18
N LEU A 15 -8.85 8.85 23.50
CA LEU A 15 -8.91 9.78 22.35
C LEU A 15 -8.80 11.26 22.75
N SER A 16 -8.89 11.59 24.04
CA SER A 16 -8.95 12.98 24.51
C SER A 16 -10.02 13.76 23.72
N ASN A 17 -9.63 14.86 23.07
CA ASN A 17 -10.52 15.65 22.21
C ASN A 17 -10.36 15.33 20.71
N CYS A 18 -9.54 14.33 20.35
CA CYS A 18 -9.41 13.91 18.95
C CYS A 18 -10.69 13.22 18.48
N ILE A 19 -10.98 13.37 17.18
CA ILE A 19 -12.22 12.91 16.57
C ILE A 19 -12.15 11.42 16.27
N VAL A 20 -10.99 10.93 15.84
CA VAL A 20 -10.76 9.52 15.52
C VAL A 20 -9.39 9.04 15.98
N ALA A 21 -9.22 7.73 16.11
CA ALA A 21 -7.93 7.08 15.98
C ALA A 21 -7.89 6.20 14.73
N SER A 22 -6.80 6.29 13.97
CA SER A 22 -6.57 5.47 12.78
C SER A 22 -5.08 5.36 12.43
N ASN A 23 -4.74 4.35 11.62
CA ASN A 23 -3.41 4.16 11.05
C ASN A 23 -3.39 4.58 9.57
N SER A 24 -2.23 4.89 9.00
CA SER A 24 -2.06 5.27 7.58
C SER A 24 -2.19 4.11 6.58
N GLY A 25 -2.23 2.88 7.08
CA GLY A 25 -2.21 1.66 6.30
C GLY A 25 -0.81 1.13 6.01
N TYR A 26 0.24 1.85 6.40
CA TYR A 26 1.63 1.49 6.15
C TYR A 26 2.57 2.10 7.20
N ILE A 27 3.87 1.77 7.18
CA ILE A 27 4.85 2.36 8.12
C ILE A 27 5.09 3.84 7.81
N ASP A 28 5.18 4.18 6.53
CA ASP A 28 5.39 5.55 6.07
C ASP A 28 4.20 6.02 5.24
N CYS A 29 3.66 7.21 5.55
CA CYS A 29 2.67 7.88 4.71
C CYS A 29 3.35 8.99 3.90
N ASP A 30 3.38 8.86 2.56
CA ASP A 30 3.77 9.94 1.66
C ASP A 30 2.54 10.51 0.94
N VAL A 31 2.22 11.77 1.23
CA VAL A 31 1.15 12.53 0.58
C VAL A 31 1.67 13.74 -0.18
N SER A 32 2.98 13.85 -0.40
CA SER A 32 3.61 14.97 -1.09
C SER A 32 3.02 15.25 -2.49
N ASN A 33 2.54 14.19 -3.16
CA ASN A 33 1.95 14.27 -4.50
C ASN A 33 0.43 14.06 -4.51
N HIS A 34 -0.23 14.03 -3.35
CA HIS A 34 -1.67 13.78 -3.27
C HIS A 34 -2.45 15.09 -3.39
N LYS A 35 -3.02 15.35 -4.58
CA LYS A 35 -3.79 16.55 -4.89
C LYS A 35 -5.11 16.20 -5.54
N LEU A 36 -6.17 16.93 -5.18
CA LEU A 36 -7.49 16.74 -5.75
C LEU A 36 -7.91 17.93 -6.59
N GLN A 37 -8.45 17.63 -7.77
CA GLN A 37 -8.98 18.64 -8.66
C GLN A 37 -10.24 19.29 -8.07
N SER A 38 -10.32 20.62 -8.09
CA SER A 38 -11.56 21.33 -7.78
C SER A 38 -12.62 21.12 -8.88
N LEU A 39 -13.87 20.86 -8.49
CA LEU A 39 -15.00 20.71 -9.41
C LEU A 39 -15.58 22.05 -9.87
N ASN A 40 -15.34 23.13 -9.12
CA ASN A 40 -15.97 24.44 -9.34
C ASN A 40 -14.98 25.50 -9.87
N ASN A 41 -13.95 25.09 -10.62
CA ASN A 41 -12.85 25.95 -11.10
C ASN A 41 -12.11 26.72 -9.98
N GLY A 42 -12.14 26.20 -8.75
CA GLY A 42 -11.37 26.73 -7.62
C GLY A 42 -9.93 26.21 -7.61
N ALA A 43 -9.19 26.53 -6.55
CA ALA A 43 -7.88 25.93 -6.31
C ALA A 43 -8.02 24.44 -5.96
N ASP A 44 -7.11 23.63 -6.49
CA ASP A 44 -7.00 22.22 -6.12
C ASP A 44 -6.70 22.06 -4.64
N TYR A 45 -7.19 20.96 -4.05
CA TYR A 45 -6.88 20.62 -2.67
C TYR A 45 -5.52 19.92 -2.62
N ASP A 46 -4.64 20.36 -1.72
CA ASP A 46 -3.28 19.86 -1.61
C ASP A 46 -3.05 19.21 -0.24
N PHE A 47 -2.99 17.87 -0.22
CA PHE A 47 -2.78 17.09 1.00
C PHE A 47 -1.34 17.11 1.49
N SER A 48 -0.38 17.64 0.71
CA SER A 48 1.03 17.72 1.12
C SER A 48 1.26 18.56 2.39
N LYS A 49 0.25 19.33 2.81
CA LYS A 49 0.27 20.13 4.04
C LYS A 49 -0.24 19.38 5.27
N LEU A 50 -0.86 18.20 5.10
CA LEU A 50 -1.26 17.39 6.23
C LEU A 50 -0.03 16.79 6.89
N SER A 51 -0.02 16.78 8.22
CA SER A 51 1.01 16.07 9.00
C SER A 51 0.84 14.56 8.93
N TYR A 52 -0.39 14.10 8.70
CA TYR A 52 -0.73 12.68 8.68
C TYR A 52 -1.93 12.44 7.76
N TYR A 53 -1.86 11.37 6.98
CA TYR A 53 -2.96 10.93 6.12
C TYR A 53 -3.31 9.49 6.44
N PHE A 54 -4.46 9.28 7.08
CA PHE A 54 -4.86 8.00 7.60
C PHE A 54 -5.71 7.19 6.62
N CYS A 55 -5.72 5.87 6.79
CA CYS A 55 -6.59 4.98 6.05
C CYS A 55 -7.99 4.95 6.67
N ALA A 56 -9.04 5.04 5.83
CA ALA A 56 -10.43 4.97 6.30
C ALA A 56 -10.88 3.54 6.68
N GLY A 57 -10.02 2.53 6.51
CA GLY A 57 -10.39 1.12 6.72
C GLY A 57 -10.66 0.74 8.18
N LEU A 58 -9.98 1.38 9.14
CA LEU A 58 -10.17 1.17 10.57
C LEU A 58 -10.27 2.53 11.25
N LEU A 59 -11.41 2.81 11.90
CA LEU A 59 -11.61 4.05 12.66
C LEU A 59 -12.15 3.70 14.05
N LEU A 60 -11.46 4.16 15.09
CA LEU A 60 -12.06 4.29 16.41
C LEU A 60 -12.56 5.72 16.55
N ILE A 61 -13.88 5.91 16.71
CA ILE A 61 -14.50 7.24 16.59
C ILE A 61 -14.90 7.75 17.98
N ASN A 62 -14.47 8.97 18.30
CA ASN A 62 -15.05 9.75 19.41
C ASN A 62 -16.39 10.33 18.95
N TYR A 63 -17.48 9.65 19.28
CA TYR A 63 -18.81 10.02 18.80
C TYR A 63 -19.25 11.43 19.22
N GLU A 64 -18.97 11.83 20.46
CA GLU A 64 -19.34 13.17 20.94
C GLU A 64 -18.61 14.27 20.17
N ALA A 65 -17.29 14.10 19.97
CA ALA A 65 -16.49 15.03 19.17
C ALA A 65 -16.91 15.02 17.69
N TRP A 66 -17.25 13.86 17.14
CA TRP A 66 -17.73 13.72 15.76
C TRP A 66 -19.00 14.54 15.51
N ILE A 67 -19.99 14.43 16.41
CA ILE A 67 -21.24 15.19 16.33
C ILE A 67 -20.99 16.69 16.58
N ALA A 68 -20.23 17.04 17.62
CA ALA A 68 -19.96 18.43 17.96
C ALA A 68 -19.22 19.20 16.85
N ASN A 69 -18.44 18.49 16.01
CA ASN A 69 -17.70 19.08 14.90
C ASN A 69 -18.40 18.95 13.54
N ASP A 70 -19.61 18.39 13.47
CA ASP A 70 -20.39 18.24 12.22
C ASP A 70 -19.59 17.58 11.09
N ILE A 71 -18.88 16.49 11.42
CA ILE A 71 -17.90 15.86 10.52
C ILE A 71 -18.56 15.31 9.26
N GLU A 72 -19.73 14.69 9.40
CA GLU A 72 -20.47 14.12 8.27
C GLU A 72 -20.83 15.19 7.23
N SER A 73 -21.48 16.28 7.65
CA SER A 73 -21.89 17.35 6.75
C SER A 73 -20.69 17.99 6.06
N LYS A 74 -19.59 18.21 6.78
CA LYS A 74 -18.35 18.74 6.21
C LYS A 74 -17.71 17.80 5.20
N CYS A 75 -17.74 16.48 5.45
CA CYS A 75 -17.23 15.50 4.49
C CYS A 75 -18.09 15.47 3.21
N LEU A 76 -19.41 15.49 3.35
CA LEU A 76 -20.33 15.57 2.23
C LEU A 76 -20.16 16.87 1.44
N ASP A 77 -19.94 18.00 2.12
CA ASP A 77 -19.65 19.27 1.48
C ASP A 77 -18.32 19.24 0.74
N PHE A 78 -17.26 18.68 1.33
CA PHE A 78 -15.97 18.50 0.67
C PHE A 78 -16.10 17.71 -0.64
N LEU A 79 -16.84 16.60 -0.62
CA LEU A 79 -17.06 15.75 -1.80
C LEU A 79 -17.89 16.40 -2.91
N ARG A 80 -18.65 17.46 -2.60
CA ARG A 80 -19.33 18.28 -3.63
C ARG A 80 -18.37 19.23 -4.34
N HIS A 81 -17.23 19.55 -3.74
CA HIS A 81 -16.29 20.56 -4.24
C HIS A 81 -15.04 19.97 -4.90
N TYR A 82 -14.68 18.72 -4.59
CA TYR A 82 -13.44 18.10 -5.05
C TYR A 82 -13.68 16.72 -5.66
N LYS A 83 -12.92 16.43 -6.72
CA LYS A 83 -12.89 15.09 -7.33
C LYS A 83 -11.97 14.18 -6.51
N ALA A 84 -12.54 13.53 -5.50
CA ALA A 84 -11.80 12.60 -4.64
C ALA A 84 -11.37 11.33 -5.38
N GLN A 85 -10.18 10.83 -5.06
CA GLN A 85 -9.67 9.54 -5.55
C GLN A 85 -10.13 8.40 -4.63
N PHE A 86 -10.12 8.65 -3.32
CA PHE A 86 -10.59 7.75 -2.28
C PHE A 86 -11.67 8.50 -1.48
N PRO A 87 -12.95 8.48 -1.90
CA PRO A 87 -13.96 9.43 -1.44
C PRO A 87 -14.10 9.55 0.08
N ASP A 88 -14.19 8.42 0.77
CA ASP A 88 -14.24 8.37 2.23
C ASP A 88 -12.93 8.88 2.87
N GLN A 89 -11.80 8.32 2.47
CA GLN A 89 -10.50 8.64 3.04
C GLN A 89 -10.07 10.09 2.80
N ASP A 90 -10.24 10.60 1.59
CA ASP A 90 -9.90 11.97 1.21
C ASP A 90 -10.74 12.99 1.97
N ALA A 91 -12.07 12.77 2.02
CA ALA A 91 -12.95 13.68 2.73
C ALA A 91 -12.65 13.69 4.24
N LEU A 92 -12.44 12.52 4.84
CA LEU A 92 -12.12 12.41 6.26
C LEU A 92 -10.79 13.07 6.59
N ASN A 93 -9.74 12.84 5.80
CA ASN A 93 -8.44 13.49 6.01
C ASN A 93 -8.50 15.01 5.81
N ALA A 94 -9.28 15.49 4.84
CA ALA A 94 -9.43 16.93 4.61
C ALA A 94 -10.19 17.65 5.73
N VAL A 95 -11.19 16.98 6.33
CA VAL A 95 -12.06 17.55 7.36
C VAL A 95 -11.51 17.38 8.77
N ILE A 96 -10.99 16.21 9.11
CA ILE A 96 -10.44 15.89 10.44
C ILE A 96 -9.04 16.47 10.60
N ASN A 97 -8.23 16.45 9.54
CA ASN A 97 -6.86 16.95 9.53
C ASN A 97 -6.06 16.39 10.74
N SER A 98 -5.48 17.26 11.57
CA SER A 98 -4.61 16.87 12.70
C SER A 98 -5.37 16.41 13.96
N ASN A 99 -6.71 16.38 13.96
CA ASN A 99 -7.50 16.00 15.14
C ASN A 99 -7.69 14.47 15.25
N ILE A 100 -6.56 13.76 15.24
CA ILE A 100 -6.48 12.30 15.19
C ILE A 100 -5.50 11.77 16.25
N VAL A 101 -5.75 10.56 16.75
CA VAL A 101 -4.73 9.74 17.41
C VAL A 101 -4.17 8.74 16.39
N GLU A 102 -2.88 8.82 16.12
CA GLU A 102 -2.21 7.90 15.19
C GLU A 102 -2.07 6.52 15.82
N LEU A 103 -2.71 5.52 15.21
CA LEU A 103 -2.54 4.13 15.62
C LEU A 103 -1.26 3.55 15.02
N PRO A 104 -0.54 2.68 15.76
CA PRO A 104 0.58 1.93 15.22
C PRO A 104 0.18 1.12 13.97
N PRO A 105 1.10 0.90 13.01
CA PRO A 105 0.82 0.21 11.76
C PRO A 105 0.32 -1.24 11.95
N GLU A 106 0.60 -1.85 13.10
CA GLU A 106 0.08 -3.17 13.49
C GLU A 106 -1.46 -3.20 13.51
N TYR A 107 -2.12 -2.07 13.74
CA TYR A 107 -3.57 -1.93 13.78
C TYR A 107 -4.14 -1.54 12.41
N GLY A 108 -3.98 -2.38 11.40
CA GLY A 108 -4.64 -2.19 10.10
C GLY A 108 -3.70 -2.08 8.91
N LEU A 109 -2.47 -2.63 9.00
CA LEU A 109 -1.52 -2.71 7.90
C LEU A 109 -2.20 -3.21 6.61
N LEU A 110 -2.02 -2.47 5.53
CA LEU A 110 -2.48 -2.84 4.20
C LEU A 110 -1.56 -3.90 3.61
N ILE A 111 -2.06 -5.13 3.52
CA ILE A 111 -1.26 -6.32 3.14
C ILE A 111 -0.73 -6.24 1.71
N TYR A 112 -1.42 -5.52 0.83
CA TYR A 112 -0.92 -5.33 -0.53
C TYR A 112 0.33 -4.44 -0.57
N GLN A 113 0.36 -3.38 0.23
CA GLN A 113 1.44 -2.38 0.25
C GLN A 113 2.73 -2.94 0.87
N CYS A 114 2.65 -3.93 1.75
CA CYS A 114 3.83 -4.50 2.40
C CYS A 114 4.55 -5.57 1.56
N ILE A 115 3.99 -6.01 0.44
CA ILE A 115 4.47 -7.19 -0.29
C ILE A 115 5.91 -7.04 -0.80
N ASP A 116 6.27 -5.84 -1.25
CA ASP A 116 7.62 -5.53 -1.76
C ASP A 116 8.63 -5.30 -0.62
N SER A 117 8.16 -5.02 0.59
CA SER A 117 8.98 -4.62 1.74
C SER A 117 9.11 -5.73 2.78
N LEU A 118 8.69 -6.97 2.48
CA LEU A 118 8.77 -8.09 3.43
C LEU A 118 10.20 -8.46 3.84
N HIS A 119 11.21 -7.97 3.13
CA HIS A 119 12.62 -8.15 3.43
C HIS A 119 13.18 -7.07 4.37
N ASP A 120 12.46 -5.97 4.58
CA ASP A 120 12.83 -4.91 5.50
C ASP A 120 12.56 -5.34 6.95
N GLU A 121 13.52 -5.11 7.85
CA GLU A 121 13.44 -5.57 9.24
C GLU A 121 12.31 -4.86 10.02
N ASN A 122 12.06 -3.57 9.76
CA ASN A 122 10.98 -2.85 10.42
C ASN A 122 9.61 -3.37 9.95
N MET A 123 9.45 -3.58 8.64
CA MET A 123 8.25 -4.20 8.09
C MET A 123 8.04 -5.60 8.63
N ARG A 124 9.11 -6.39 8.74
CA ARG A 124 9.05 -7.72 9.32
C ARG A 124 8.58 -7.68 10.77
N HIS A 125 9.10 -6.74 11.57
CA HIS A 125 8.67 -6.54 12.95
C HIS A 125 7.18 -6.21 13.06
N VAL A 126 6.67 -5.29 12.24
CA VAL A 126 5.23 -4.93 12.21
C VAL A 126 4.37 -6.14 11.83
N ILE A 127 4.80 -6.91 10.82
CA ILE A 127 4.08 -8.10 10.37
C ILE A 127 4.07 -9.16 11.45
N ASP A 128 5.20 -9.46 12.09
CA ASP A 128 5.27 -10.49 13.12
C ASP A 128 4.46 -10.11 14.39
N ASN A 129 4.15 -8.82 14.60
CA ASN A 129 3.33 -8.29 15.69
C ASN A 129 1.96 -7.77 15.25
N LEU A 130 1.51 -8.15 14.05
CA LEU A 130 0.30 -7.61 13.44
C LEU A 130 -0.95 -7.88 14.28
N LYS A 131 -1.76 -6.84 14.51
CA LYS A 131 -3.00 -6.92 15.29
C LYS A 131 -4.24 -6.97 14.41
N ILE A 132 -4.25 -6.22 13.31
CA ILE A 132 -5.34 -6.23 12.32
C ILE A 132 -4.72 -6.22 10.93
N ALA A 133 -4.95 -7.28 10.16
CA ALA A 133 -4.56 -7.35 8.75
C ALA A 133 -5.66 -6.76 7.85
N HIS A 134 -5.31 -5.75 7.06
CA HIS A 134 -6.18 -5.17 6.05
C HIS A 134 -5.82 -5.69 4.65
N PHE A 135 -6.51 -6.76 4.25
CA PHE A 135 -6.41 -7.28 2.88
C PHE A 135 -7.09 -6.34 1.88
N ASN A 136 -6.33 -5.43 1.29
CA ASN A 136 -6.78 -4.42 0.33
C ASN A 136 -6.30 -4.75 -1.09
N GLY A 137 -6.89 -4.09 -2.08
CA GLY A 137 -6.49 -4.27 -3.49
C GLY A 137 -6.48 -5.75 -3.91
N PRO A 138 -5.43 -6.22 -4.60
CA PRO A 138 -5.28 -7.62 -5.02
C PRO A 138 -5.10 -8.63 -3.89
N SER A 139 -4.71 -8.23 -2.68
CA SER A 139 -4.35 -9.14 -1.58
C SER A 139 -5.51 -9.89 -0.92
N LYS A 140 -6.68 -9.97 -1.57
CA LYS A 140 -7.87 -10.65 -1.04
C LYS A 140 -7.60 -12.16 -0.91
N PRO A 141 -7.60 -12.74 0.31
CA PRO A 141 -7.21 -14.14 0.51
C PRO A 141 -8.09 -15.13 -0.21
N TRP A 142 -9.35 -14.79 -0.52
CA TRP A 142 -10.27 -15.61 -1.30
C TRP A 142 -10.13 -15.48 -2.82
N ARG A 143 -9.23 -14.60 -3.31
CA ARG A 143 -8.99 -14.38 -4.74
C ARG A 143 -7.60 -14.85 -5.14
N THR A 144 -6.56 -14.40 -4.44
CA THR A 144 -5.17 -14.81 -4.68
C THR A 144 -4.40 -14.77 -3.37
N THR A 145 -3.44 -15.69 -3.22
CA THR A 145 -2.51 -15.71 -2.09
C THR A 145 -1.10 -15.27 -2.48
N TYR A 146 -0.86 -14.98 -3.77
CA TYR A 146 0.46 -14.63 -4.28
C TYR A 146 0.44 -13.33 -5.11
N ALA A 147 1.60 -12.67 -5.14
CA ALA A 147 1.93 -11.56 -6.02
C ALA A 147 3.30 -11.78 -6.65
N ILE A 148 3.56 -11.11 -7.78
CA ILE A 148 4.91 -10.90 -8.28
C ILE A 148 5.38 -9.55 -7.74
N THR A 149 6.44 -9.54 -6.94
CA THR A 149 7.06 -8.33 -6.39
C THR A 149 7.84 -7.56 -7.46
N GLN A 150 8.27 -6.34 -7.13
CA GLN A 150 9.07 -5.49 -8.01
C GLN A 150 10.41 -6.14 -8.41
N ASP A 151 11.01 -6.95 -7.54
CA ASP A 151 12.20 -7.76 -7.85
C ASP A 151 11.86 -9.07 -8.61
N LEU A 152 10.65 -9.14 -9.15
CA LEU A 152 10.09 -10.21 -9.96
C LEU A 152 9.96 -11.54 -9.23
N LYS A 153 9.95 -11.58 -7.89
CA LYS A 153 9.78 -12.82 -7.15
C LYS A 153 8.30 -13.12 -6.92
N LEU A 154 7.95 -14.41 -7.01
CA LEU A 154 6.64 -14.83 -6.55
C LEU A 154 6.65 -14.84 -5.02
N GLN A 155 5.83 -13.99 -4.42
CA GLN A 155 5.75 -13.80 -2.98
C GLN A 155 4.34 -14.09 -2.49
N LYS A 156 4.23 -14.84 -1.38
CA LYS A 156 2.94 -15.10 -0.73
C LYS A 156 2.55 -13.91 0.14
N TYR A 157 1.28 -13.49 0.09
CA TYR A 157 0.76 -12.50 1.02
C TYR A 157 0.75 -13.06 2.46
N PRO A 158 1.27 -12.30 3.44
CA PRO A 158 1.17 -12.66 4.86
C PRO A 158 -0.29 -12.89 5.29
N TYR A 159 -0.49 -13.76 6.28
CA TYR A 159 -1.78 -14.01 6.92
C TYR A 159 -2.91 -14.57 6.02
N SER A 160 -2.58 -15.00 4.79
CA SER A 160 -3.57 -15.54 3.86
C SER A 160 -4.11 -16.92 4.29
N ASP A 161 -3.28 -17.76 4.92
CA ASP A 161 -3.72 -19.06 5.44
C ASP A 161 -4.54 -18.89 6.73
N GLU A 162 -4.11 -18.01 7.61
CA GLU A 162 -4.78 -17.66 8.86
C GLU A 162 -6.17 -17.07 8.59
N TRP A 163 -6.30 -16.27 7.53
CA TRP A 163 -7.61 -15.79 7.09
C TRP A 163 -8.54 -16.95 6.72
N TRP A 164 -8.07 -17.93 5.95
CA TRP A 164 -8.86 -19.10 5.57
C TRP A 164 -9.19 -19.98 6.77
N ASN A 165 -8.24 -20.19 7.68
CA ASN A 165 -8.47 -20.94 8.92
C ASN A 165 -9.62 -20.31 9.73
N MET A 166 -9.70 -18.98 9.79
CA MET A 166 -10.80 -18.29 10.46
C MET A 166 -12.10 -18.35 9.65
N ALA A 167 -12.04 -18.20 8.32
CA ALA A 167 -13.22 -18.31 7.46
C ALA A 167 -13.90 -19.68 7.62
N MET A 168 -13.13 -20.78 7.64
CA MET A 168 -13.65 -22.14 7.82
C MET A 168 -14.31 -22.38 9.19
N GLN A 169 -14.00 -21.56 10.19
CA GLN A 169 -14.63 -21.62 11.51
C GLN A 169 -15.90 -20.77 11.61
N THR A 170 -16.24 -20.01 10.56
CA THR A 170 -17.40 -19.13 10.56
C THR A 170 -18.68 -19.97 10.43
N HIS A 171 -19.47 -19.97 11.50
CA HIS A 171 -20.71 -20.74 11.56
C HIS A 171 -21.70 -20.33 10.48
N GLY A 172 -22.34 -21.30 9.82
CA GLY A 172 -23.35 -21.09 8.79
C GLY A 172 -22.83 -20.86 7.38
N PHE A 173 -21.51 -20.88 7.17
CA PHE A 173 -20.89 -20.62 5.85
C PHE A 173 -19.83 -21.66 5.45
N LEU A 174 -19.76 -22.79 6.16
CA LEU A 174 -18.68 -23.77 5.98
C LEU A 174 -18.66 -24.32 4.55
N ASP A 175 -19.83 -24.68 4.00
CA ASP A 175 -19.93 -25.28 2.68
C ASP A 175 -19.48 -24.29 1.58
N GLU A 176 -19.92 -23.03 1.68
CA GLU A 176 -19.54 -21.95 0.79
C GLU A 176 -18.03 -21.67 0.87
N PHE A 177 -17.47 -21.63 2.07
CA PHE A 177 -16.03 -21.40 2.22
C PHE A 177 -15.20 -22.57 1.71
N VAL A 178 -15.62 -23.81 1.94
CA VAL A 178 -14.97 -25.00 1.36
C VAL A 178 -15.01 -24.97 -0.16
N GLU A 179 -16.15 -24.65 -0.75
CA GLU A 179 -16.29 -24.49 -2.21
C GLU A 179 -15.33 -23.42 -2.74
N MET A 180 -15.38 -22.21 -2.15
CA MET A 180 -14.51 -21.11 -2.54
C MET A 180 -13.02 -21.46 -2.40
N TYR A 181 -12.63 -22.11 -1.30
CA TYR A 181 -11.24 -22.53 -1.06
C TYR A 181 -10.77 -23.55 -2.08
N ASN A 182 -11.63 -24.51 -2.47
CA ASN A 182 -11.30 -25.51 -3.48
C ASN A 182 -11.11 -24.88 -4.86
N ILE A 183 -12.03 -24.00 -5.28
CA ILE A 183 -11.92 -23.26 -6.54
C ILE A 183 -10.62 -22.45 -6.56
N GLN A 184 -10.35 -21.73 -5.47
CA GLN A 184 -9.16 -20.92 -5.37
C GLN A 184 -7.88 -21.76 -5.39
N SER A 185 -7.83 -22.87 -4.64
CA SER A 185 -6.65 -23.75 -4.56
C SER A 185 -6.31 -24.36 -5.92
N GLN A 186 -7.32 -24.76 -6.69
CA GLN A 186 -7.14 -25.21 -8.08
C GLN A 186 -6.60 -24.08 -8.96
N ALA A 187 -7.20 -22.90 -8.90
CA ALA A 187 -6.76 -21.74 -9.67
C ALA A 187 -5.32 -21.31 -9.32
N ILE A 188 -4.96 -21.29 -8.02
CA ILE A 188 -3.62 -20.99 -7.54
C ILE A 188 -2.63 -22.03 -8.04
N THR A 189 -2.95 -23.32 -7.98
CA THR A 189 -2.04 -24.38 -8.44
C THR A 189 -1.67 -24.20 -9.91
N VAL A 190 -2.66 -23.90 -10.76
CA VAL A 190 -2.44 -23.64 -12.19
C VAL A 190 -1.70 -22.31 -12.41
N ASN A 191 -2.17 -21.24 -11.77
CA ASN A 191 -1.64 -19.89 -11.98
C ASN A 191 -0.23 -19.73 -11.41
N LYS A 192 0.11 -20.40 -10.32
CA LYS A 192 1.43 -20.30 -9.68
C LYS A 192 2.54 -20.70 -10.64
N VAL A 193 2.39 -21.84 -11.32
CA VAL A 193 3.36 -22.31 -12.33
C VAL A 193 3.50 -21.31 -13.47
N VAL A 194 2.39 -20.74 -13.91
CA VAL A 194 2.38 -19.72 -14.96
C VAL A 194 3.06 -18.43 -14.49
N LEU A 195 2.75 -17.95 -13.28
CA LEU A 195 3.33 -16.75 -12.69
C LEU A 195 4.84 -16.91 -12.47
N ASP A 196 5.29 -18.06 -11.98
CA ASP A 196 6.72 -18.38 -11.85
C ASP A 196 7.43 -18.35 -13.22
N SER A 197 6.80 -18.94 -14.25
CA SER A 197 7.35 -18.91 -15.62
C SER A 197 7.40 -17.50 -16.20
N ILE A 198 6.38 -16.67 -15.95
CA ILE A 198 6.35 -15.26 -16.38
C ILE A 198 7.47 -14.49 -15.68
N ALA A 199 7.58 -14.64 -14.37
CA ALA A 199 8.63 -14.02 -13.56
C ALA A 199 10.04 -14.39 -14.06
N ASP A 200 10.28 -15.67 -14.39
CA ASP A 200 11.54 -16.12 -14.98
C ASP A 200 11.84 -15.47 -16.33
N ARG A 201 10.84 -15.39 -17.21
CA ARG A 201 11.00 -14.73 -18.52
C ARG A 201 11.30 -13.24 -18.37
N MET A 202 10.65 -12.56 -17.43
CA MET A 202 10.90 -11.15 -17.13
C MET A 202 12.33 -10.96 -16.62
N ARG A 203 12.81 -11.79 -15.68
CA ARG A 203 14.22 -11.76 -15.23
C ARG A 203 15.23 -11.97 -16.37
N GLN A 204 14.93 -12.89 -17.28
CA GLN A 204 15.77 -13.13 -18.46
C GLN A 204 15.79 -11.91 -19.39
N MET A 205 14.65 -11.24 -19.56
CA MET A 205 14.55 -10.02 -20.35
C MET A 205 15.35 -8.87 -19.73
N ASP A 206 15.26 -8.66 -18.41
CA ASP A 206 16.06 -7.65 -17.70
C ASP A 206 17.55 -7.92 -17.82
N SER A 207 17.97 -9.18 -17.70
CA SER A 207 19.37 -9.58 -17.92
C SER A 207 19.83 -9.25 -19.35
N ARG A 208 18.97 -9.46 -20.34
CA ARG A 208 19.27 -9.13 -21.75
C ARG A 208 19.35 -7.61 -21.97
N LEU A 209 18.43 -6.85 -21.38
CA LEU A 209 18.43 -5.39 -21.43
C LEU A 209 19.71 -4.82 -20.79
N ALA A 210 20.07 -5.26 -19.58
CA ALA A 210 21.30 -4.85 -18.92
C ALA A 210 22.56 -5.17 -19.76
N LYS A 211 22.59 -6.35 -20.41
CA LYS A 211 23.66 -6.70 -21.35
C LYS A 211 23.69 -5.77 -22.56
N LEU A 212 22.55 -5.42 -23.15
CA LEU A 212 22.47 -4.49 -24.27
C LEU A 212 22.90 -3.07 -23.86
N GLU A 213 22.43 -2.57 -22.73
CA GLU A 213 22.84 -1.27 -22.17
C GLU A 213 24.35 -1.23 -21.92
N SER A 214 24.92 -2.30 -21.37
CA SER A 214 26.38 -2.39 -21.19
C SER A 214 27.14 -2.34 -22.52
N LYS A 215 26.57 -2.92 -23.59
CA LYS A 215 27.14 -2.90 -24.94
C LYS A 215 26.96 -1.56 -25.64
N LEU A 216 25.87 -0.82 -25.38
CA LEU A 216 25.62 0.53 -25.88
C LEU A 216 26.49 1.57 -25.17
N ASN A 217 26.69 1.44 -23.85
CA ASN A 217 27.50 2.37 -23.07
C ASN A 217 29.01 2.24 -23.33
N LYS A 218 29.49 1.08 -23.77
CA LYS A 218 30.91 0.85 -24.13
C LYS A 218 31.41 1.72 -25.29
N PRO A 219 30.78 1.76 -26.47
CA PRO A 219 31.23 2.58 -27.59
C PRO A 219 31.11 4.08 -27.28
N HIS A 220 30.04 4.54 -26.63
CA HIS A 220 29.92 5.96 -26.29
C HIS A 220 30.97 6.43 -25.27
N LYS A 221 31.25 5.65 -24.22
CA LYS A 221 32.36 5.97 -23.29
C LYS A 221 33.72 5.91 -23.97
N TYR A 222 33.96 4.90 -24.82
CA TYR A 222 35.22 4.77 -25.55
C TYR A 222 35.45 5.93 -26.52
N ILE A 223 34.44 6.30 -27.31
CA ILE A 223 34.47 7.44 -28.24
C ILE A 223 34.63 8.75 -27.48
N ALA A 224 33.87 8.99 -26.42
CA ALA A 224 33.99 10.20 -25.59
C ALA A 224 35.39 10.31 -24.94
N THR A 225 35.95 9.18 -24.48
CA THR A 225 37.30 9.15 -23.89
C THR A 225 38.36 9.43 -24.96
N LYS A 226 38.29 8.78 -26.12
CA LYS A 226 39.18 9.04 -27.27
C LYS A 226 39.09 10.48 -27.77
N PHE A 227 37.89 11.04 -27.86
CA PHE A 227 37.65 12.42 -28.26
C PHE A 227 38.21 13.41 -27.23
N LYS A 228 38.04 13.14 -25.93
CA LYS A 228 38.62 13.94 -24.84
C LYS A 228 40.16 13.88 -24.85
N MET A 229 40.75 12.71 -25.07
CA MET A 229 42.21 12.56 -25.21
C MET A 229 42.74 13.28 -26.46
N TRP A 230 42.01 13.22 -27.57
CA TRP A 230 42.35 13.93 -28.80
C TRP A 230 42.29 15.46 -28.61
N LEU A 231 41.22 15.98 -27.99
CA LEU A 231 41.12 17.40 -27.61
C LEU A 231 42.28 17.82 -26.71
N GLN A 232 42.59 17.04 -25.67
CA GLN A 232 43.71 17.33 -24.77
C GLN A 232 45.05 17.40 -25.50
N GLN A 233 45.30 16.54 -26.49
CA GLN A 233 46.52 16.59 -27.30
C GLN A 233 46.59 17.78 -28.27
N GLN A 234 45.44 18.26 -28.76
CA GLN A 234 45.38 19.46 -29.63
C GLN A 234 45.63 20.74 -28.84
N PHE A 235 45.15 20.81 -27.59
CA PHE A 235 45.25 22.00 -26.73
C PHE A 235 46.44 21.97 -25.74
N SER A 236 47.28 20.94 -25.75
CA SER A 236 48.51 20.88 -24.95
C SER A 236 49.78 21.25 -25.72
N LYS A 237 49.66 21.71 -26.97
CA LYS A 237 50.77 22.16 -27.83
C LYS A 237 50.80 23.68 -28.07
N HIS A 238 49.94 24.43 -27.37
CA HIS A 238 49.90 25.88 -27.29
C HIS A 238 49.65 26.28 -25.83
#